data_AF-A0A1G3QG71-F1
#
_entry.id   AF-A0A1G3QG71-F1
#
_cell.length_a   1.000
_cell.length_b   1.000
_cell.length_c   1.000
_cell.angle_alpha   90.00
_cell.angle_beta   90.00
_cell.angle_gamma   90.00
#
_symmetry.space_group_name_H-M   'P 1'
#
loop_
_entity.id
_entity.type
_entity.pdbx_description
1 polymer ?
#
loop_
_entity_poly.entity_id
_entity_poly.type
_entity_poly.pdbx_seq_one_letter_code
_entity_poly.pdbx_strand_id
1 'polypeptide(L)'
;MRIVISALSFLLLAAHFLRAGETGLLLLSLSSPLLLAVRRKWAVNGALALLAYATVVWIEAGITVARSRIDSNLPWTRPAIILAAVAAGTLVSALALIPLKKTDRYTAVIQQEWPSTAAFFLTAAIVSTARIKAPVPVLLFDRLIPGSGWVEILLLSSYAAWLTEIMIRARTTALIRARIWAAFSLVFFIQLLLGLAGAGIFFMTGKLHLPVPALIIAGPLYRGGGFFMPILFVSALLLIGPAWCSYLCYFGAWDNSACRVKNAPDRPEPWMKRSRIAILVFITITAIAMRHYNVPPPAAAVSVAAFGLIGVGVMIMISRKRGIMAHCTAWCPAGLAADILGKISPFRITISDACTECGACRSACRYGALEPGDIRKKRPGLTCSLCGDCLPSCGKRAITYRFLALDPETARAFFISIVISLHAAFLGIARM
;
A
#
# COMPACT_ATOMS: atom_id res chain seq x y z
N MET A 1 -16.71 10.96 -29.65
CA MET A 1 -16.72 9.66 -30.35
C MET A 1 -15.91 8.58 -29.63
N ARG A 2 -14.57 8.72 -29.45
CA ARG A 2 -13.70 7.70 -28.81
C ARG A 2 -14.22 7.14 -27.46
N ILE A 3 -14.63 8.03 -26.55
CA ILE A 3 -15.15 7.66 -25.21
C ILE A 3 -16.45 6.86 -25.32
N VAL A 4 -17.36 7.25 -26.23
CA VAL A 4 -18.66 6.61 -26.40
C VAL A 4 -18.50 5.16 -26.90
N ILE A 5 -17.64 4.95 -27.89
CA ILE A 5 -17.39 3.60 -28.45
C ILE A 5 -16.72 2.70 -27.40
N SER A 6 -15.79 3.26 -26.61
CA SER A 6 -15.15 2.53 -25.51
C SER A 6 -16.14 2.16 -24.40
N ALA A 7 -17.04 3.09 -24.02
CA ALA A 7 -18.09 2.83 -23.04
C ALA A 7 -19.08 1.77 -23.54
N LEU A 8 -19.46 1.82 -24.83
CA LEU A 8 -20.30 0.79 -25.45
C LEU A 8 -19.63 -0.59 -25.39
N SER A 9 -18.32 -0.67 -25.65
CA SER A 9 -17.58 -1.93 -25.57
C SER A 9 -17.61 -2.55 -24.17
N PHE A 10 -17.51 -1.72 -23.12
CA PHE A 10 -17.69 -2.17 -21.74
C PHE A 10 -19.13 -2.61 -21.42
N LEU A 11 -20.14 -1.93 -21.96
CA LEU A 11 -21.54 -2.33 -21.79
C LEU A 11 -21.86 -3.66 -22.48
N LEU A 12 -21.29 -3.91 -23.66
CA LEU A 12 -21.40 -5.21 -24.33
C LEU A 12 -20.74 -6.32 -23.51
N LEU A 13 -19.56 -6.05 -22.95
CA LEU A 13 -18.87 -6.99 -22.05
C LEU A 13 -19.68 -7.26 -20.78
N ALA A 14 -20.31 -6.23 -20.21
CA ALA A 14 -21.22 -6.36 -19.08
C ALA A 14 -22.41 -7.29 -19.43
N ALA A 15 -23.03 -7.11 -20.58
CA ALA A 15 -24.12 -7.97 -21.03
C ALA A 15 -23.69 -9.44 -21.21
N HIS A 16 -22.45 -9.67 -21.68
CA HIS A 16 -21.87 -11.01 -21.76
C HIS A 16 -21.78 -11.68 -20.38
N PHE A 17 -21.20 -10.98 -19.39
CA PHE A 17 -21.05 -11.53 -18.04
C PHE A 17 -22.37 -11.64 -17.28
N LEU A 18 -23.35 -10.77 -17.56
CA LEU A 18 -24.71 -10.91 -17.05
C LEU A 18 -25.32 -12.25 -17.50
N ARG A 19 -25.15 -12.60 -18.78
CA ARG A 19 -25.65 -13.89 -19.31
C ARG A 19 -24.88 -15.09 -18.76
N ALA A 20 -23.58 -14.94 -18.48
CA ALA A 20 -22.76 -15.99 -17.90
C ALA A 20 -23.02 -16.22 -16.39
N GLY A 21 -23.77 -15.33 -15.73
CA GLY A 21 -23.99 -15.39 -14.28
C GLY A 21 -22.79 -14.88 -13.45
N GLU A 22 -21.80 -14.26 -14.10
CA GLU A 22 -20.55 -13.78 -13.48
C GLU A 22 -20.72 -12.37 -12.92
N THR A 23 -21.41 -12.25 -11.79
CA THR A 23 -21.78 -10.98 -11.14
C THR A 23 -20.59 -10.05 -10.89
N GLY A 24 -19.43 -10.60 -10.48
CA GLY A 24 -18.22 -9.83 -10.25
C GLY A 24 -17.68 -9.14 -11.49
N LEU A 25 -17.60 -9.87 -12.60
CA LEU A 25 -17.09 -9.36 -13.88
C LEU A 25 -18.11 -8.44 -14.57
N LEU A 26 -19.41 -8.68 -14.36
CA LEU A 26 -20.47 -7.74 -14.71
C LEU A 26 -20.25 -6.39 -14.04
N LEU A 27 -20.09 -6.36 -12.71
CA LEU A 27 -19.90 -5.11 -11.96
C LEU A 27 -18.60 -4.41 -12.33
N LEU A 28 -17.52 -5.16 -12.58
CA LEU A 28 -16.27 -4.61 -13.09
C LEU A 28 -16.49 -3.95 -14.46
N SER A 29 -17.18 -4.61 -15.37
CA SER A 29 -17.46 -4.09 -16.72
C SER A 29 -18.33 -2.83 -16.67
N LEU A 30 -19.34 -2.79 -15.79
CA LEU A 30 -20.19 -1.61 -15.59
C LEU A 30 -19.46 -0.42 -14.96
N SER A 31 -18.47 -0.67 -14.10
CA SER A 31 -17.69 0.39 -13.44
C SER A 31 -16.51 0.90 -14.28
N SER A 32 -16.01 0.09 -15.21
CA SER A 32 -14.84 0.42 -16.06
C SER A 32 -14.98 1.72 -16.89
N PRO A 33 -16.16 2.09 -17.44
CA PRO A 33 -16.34 3.38 -18.12
C PRO A 33 -16.01 4.61 -17.27
N LEU A 34 -16.10 4.53 -15.93
CA LEU A 34 -15.77 5.63 -15.02
C LEU A 34 -14.30 6.05 -15.14
N LEU A 35 -13.39 5.12 -15.50
CA LEU A 35 -12.00 5.46 -15.78
C LEU A 35 -11.86 6.47 -16.92
N LEU A 36 -12.73 6.41 -17.93
CA LEU A 36 -12.70 7.32 -19.08
C LEU A 36 -13.13 8.75 -18.71
N ALA A 37 -13.93 8.89 -17.65
CA ALA A 37 -14.31 10.19 -17.10
C ALA A 37 -13.14 10.85 -16.35
N VAL A 38 -12.24 10.04 -15.76
CA VAL A 38 -11.03 10.51 -15.11
C VAL A 38 -10.00 10.87 -16.19
N ARG A 39 -9.90 12.16 -16.53
CA ARG A 39 -9.00 12.70 -17.56
C ARG A 39 -7.52 12.66 -17.13
N ARG A 40 -6.99 11.48 -16.80
CA ARG A 40 -5.63 11.21 -16.33
C ARG A 40 -5.01 10.03 -17.08
N LYS A 41 -3.68 10.04 -17.27
CA LYS A 41 -2.96 8.99 -18.02
C LYS A 41 -3.20 7.58 -17.47
N TRP A 42 -3.08 7.44 -16.16
CA TRP A 42 -3.21 6.16 -15.48
C TRP A 42 -4.61 5.55 -15.68
N ALA A 43 -5.65 6.39 -15.72
CA ALA A 43 -7.02 5.93 -15.91
C ALA A 43 -7.27 5.48 -17.36
N VAL A 44 -6.75 6.23 -18.33
CA VAL A 44 -6.77 5.82 -19.75
C VAL A 44 -6.02 4.52 -19.96
N ASN A 45 -4.83 4.36 -19.36
CA ASN A 45 -4.06 3.13 -19.44
C ASN A 45 -4.79 1.94 -18.78
N GLY A 46 -5.45 2.17 -17.63
CA GLY A 46 -6.29 1.17 -17.00
C GLY A 46 -7.47 0.74 -17.88
N ALA A 47 -8.16 1.70 -18.50
CA ALA A 47 -9.26 1.42 -19.43
C ALA A 47 -8.76 0.67 -20.68
N LEU A 48 -7.60 1.05 -21.22
CA LEU A 48 -6.95 0.35 -22.33
C LEU A 48 -6.64 -1.10 -21.97
N ALA A 49 -6.08 -1.36 -20.79
CA ALA A 49 -5.79 -2.72 -20.33
C ALA A 49 -7.06 -3.57 -20.19
N LEU A 50 -8.15 -2.98 -19.68
CA LEU A 50 -9.44 -3.66 -19.54
C LEU A 50 -10.10 -3.93 -20.89
N LEU A 51 -9.99 -3.03 -21.87
CA LEU A 51 -10.47 -3.27 -23.24
C LEU A 51 -9.62 -4.30 -23.98
N ALA A 52 -8.31 -4.33 -23.75
CA ALA A 52 -7.44 -5.38 -24.27
C ALA A 52 -7.84 -6.75 -23.70
N TYR A 53 -8.09 -6.83 -22.39
CA TYR A 53 -8.65 -8.04 -21.76
C TYR A 53 -10.02 -8.41 -22.35
N ALA A 54 -10.92 -7.44 -22.51
CA ALA A 54 -12.23 -7.65 -23.13
C ALA A 54 -12.14 -8.23 -24.55
N THR A 55 -11.13 -7.80 -25.32
CA THR A 55 -10.87 -8.34 -26.66
C THR A 55 -10.54 -9.84 -26.59
N VAL A 56 -9.70 -10.25 -25.64
CA VAL A 56 -9.36 -11.66 -25.41
C VAL A 56 -10.60 -12.46 -25.02
N VAL A 57 -11.42 -11.93 -24.10
CA VAL A 57 -12.69 -12.56 -23.68
C VAL A 57 -13.61 -12.82 -24.88
N TRP A 58 -13.75 -11.85 -25.79
CA TRP A 58 -14.58 -12.02 -26.99
C TRP A 58 -14.02 -13.06 -27.96
N ILE A 59 -12.70 -13.16 -28.11
CA ILE A 59 -12.06 -14.19 -28.92
C ILE A 59 -12.31 -15.58 -28.32
N GLU A 60 -12.11 -15.75 -27.01
CA GLU A 60 -12.35 -17.01 -26.31
C GLU A 60 -13.83 -17.43 -26.37
N ALA A 61 -14.75 -16.49 -26.15
CA ALA A 61 -16.19 -16.72 -26.28
C ALA A 61 -16.55 -17.13 -27.71
N GLY A 62 -15.96 -16.47 -28.72
CA GLY A 62 -16.11 -16.82 -30.14
C GLY A 62 -15.69 -18.25 -30.45
N ILE A 63 -14.49 -18.64 -29.99
CA ILE A 63 -13.95 -19.99 -30.17
C ILE A 63 -14.84 -21.03 -29.48
N THR A 64 -15.26 -20.75 -28.24
CA THR A 64 -16.07 -21.67 -27.43
C THR A 64 -17.45 -21.91 -28.07
N VAL A 65 -18.12 -20.84 -28.51
CA VAL A 65 -19.42 -20.93 -29.19
C VAL A 65 -19.28 -21.65 -30.54
N ALA A 66 -18.22 -21.38 -31.30
CA ALA A 66 -17.99 -22.05 -32.58
C ALA A 66 -17.77 -23.55 -32.40
N ARG A 67 -16.88 -23.95 -31.46
CA ARG A 67 -16.60 -25.37 -31.15
C ARG A 67 -17.85 -26.12 -30.70
N SER A 68 -18.56 -25.58 -29.71
CA SER A 68 -19.80 -26.19 -29.20
C SER A 68 -20.84 -26.43 -30.30
N ARG A 69 -20.95 -25.53 -31.28
CA ARG A 69 -21.88 -25.68 -32.40
C ARG A 69 -21.38 -26.67 -33.45
N ILE A 70 -20.08 -26.72 -33.73
CA ILE A 70 -19.47 -27.74 -34.60
C ILE A 70 -19.72 -29.12 -34.01
N ASP A 71 -19.44 -29.32 -32.72
CA ASP A 71 -19.63 -30.60 -32.02
C ASP A 71 -21.10 -31.05 -32.02
N SER A 72 -22.03 -30.09 -32.08
CA SER A 72 -23.47 -30.34 -32.14
C SER A 72 -24.04 -30.37 -33.57
N ASN A 73 -23.21 -30.34 -34.62
CA ASN A 73 -23.63 -30.25 -36.03
C ASN A 73 -24.58 -29.08 -36.33
N LEU A 74 -24.42 -27.95 -35.65
CA LEU A 74 -25.20 -26.73 -35.85
C LEU A 74 -24.43 -25.69 -36.68
N PRO A 75 -25.12 -24.82 -37.46
CA PRO A 75 -24.47 -23.73 -38.19
C PRO A 75 -23.73 -22.78 -37.24
N TRP A 76 -22.40 -22.66 -37.41
CA TRP A 76 -21.52 -21.91 -36.50
C TRP A 76 -20.94 -20.62 -37.12
N THR A 77 -21.01 -20.46 -38.44
CA THR A 77 -20.39 -19.35 -39.17
C THR A 77 -20.92 -17.99 -38.75
N ARG A 78 -22.25 -17.83 -38.66
CA ARG A 78 -22.90 -16.58 -38.25
C ARG A 78 -22.45 -16.10 -36.85
N PRO A 79 -22.58 -16.89 -35.77
CA PRO A 79 -22.12 -16.44 -34.44
C PRO A 79 -20.61 -16.21 -34.38
N ALA A 80 -19.80 -16.97 -35.11
CA ALA A 80 -18.35 -16.74 -35.19
C ALA A 80 -18.02 -15.38 -35.80
N ILE A 81 -18.64 -15.01 -36.93
CA ILE A 81 -18.45 -13.70 -37.57
C ILE A 81 -18.90 -12.56 -36.64
N ILE A 82 -20.05 -12.71 -35.98
CA ILE A 82 -20.57 -11.70 -35.05
C ILE A 82 -19.58 -11.46 -33.91
N LEU A 83 -19.11 -12.53 -33.24
CA LEU A 83 -18.21 -12.39 -32.10
C LEU A 83 -16.81 -11.90 -32.52
N ALA A 84 -16.32 -12.30 -33.71
CA ALA A 84 -15.10 -11.74 -34.28
C ALA A 84 -15.23 -10.24 -34.57
N ALA A 85 -16.38 -9.78 -35.08
CA ALA A 85 -16.64 -8.36 -35.29
C ALA A 85 -16.71 -7.58 -33.97
N VAL A 86 -17.32 -8.14 -32.93
CA VAL A 86 -17.34 -7.55 -31.58
C VAL A 86 -15.93 -7.47 -30.99
N ALA A 87 -15.13 -8.53 -31.13
CA ALA A 87 -13.72 -8.54 -30.70
C ALA A 87 -12.92 -7.45 -31.45
N ALA A 88 -13.05 -7.37 -32.78
CA ALA A 88 -12.38 -6.36 -33.58
C ALA A 88 -12.82 -4.94 -33.21
N GLY A 89 -14.11 -4.69 -32.98
CA GLY A 89 -14.62 -3.40 -32.53
C GLY A 89 -14.10 -3.01 -31.14
N THR A 90 -13.97 -3.98 -30.24
CA THR A 90 -13.38 -3.78 -28.91
C THR A 90 -11.90 -3.42 -29.00
N LEU A 91 -11.15 -4.12 -29.87
CA LEU A 91 -9.74 -3.83 -30.15
C LEU A 91 -9.57 -2.43 -30.76
N VAL A 92 -10.37 -2.06 -31.76
CA VAL A 92 -10.36 -0.72 -32.35
C VAL A 92 -10.66 0.34 -31.29
N SER A 93 -11.57 0.06 -30.36
CA SER A 93 -11.85 0.95 -29.23
C SER A 93 -10.63 1.14 -28.31
N ALA A 94 -9.92 0.05 -27.99
CA ALA A 94 -8.68 0.12 -27.21
C ALA A 94 -7.60 0.94 -27.94
N LEU A 95 -7.38 0.67 -29.23
CA LEU A 95 -6.42 1.39 -30.07
C LEU A 95 -6.78 2.87 -30.21
N ALA A 96 -8.07 3.21 -30.26
CA ALA A 96 -8.53 4.59 -30.34
C ALA A 96 -8.20 5.42 -29.08
N LEU A 97 -7.96 4.78 -27.94
CA LEU A 97 -7.49 5.43 -26.71
C LEU A 97 -5.97 5.69 -26.71
N ILE A 98 -5.21 5.04 -27.60
CA ILE A 98 -3.78 5.28 -27.74
C ILE A 98 -3.58 6.64 -28.42
N PRO A 99 -2.80 7.56 -27.81
CA PRO A 99 -2.56 8.86 -28.40
C PRO A 99 -1.70 8.74 -29.67
N LEU A 100 -2.28 9.06 -30.84
CA LEU A 100 -1.59 9.00 -32.14
C LEU A 100 -0.67 10.20 -32.43
N LYS A 101 -0.88 11.35 -31.77
CA LYS A 101 -0.02 12.55 -31.90
C LYS A 101 0.14 13.28 -30.56
N LYS A 102 1.34 13.86 -30.35
CA LYS A 102 1.75 14.63 -29.15
C LYS A 102 0.95 15.94 -28.96
N THR A 103 0.21 16.38 -29.98
CA THR A 103 -0.51 17.66 -30.10
C THR A 103 -2.04 17.57 -29.94
N ASP A 104 -2.60 16.41 -29.59
CA ASP A 104 -4.03 16.31 -29.30
C ASP A 104 -4.36 17.16 -28.04
N ARG A 105 -5.44 17.95 -28.04
CA ARG A 105 -5.84 18.75 -26.84
C ARG A 105 -6.05 17.86 -25.61
N TYR A 106 -6.38 16.58 -25.84
CA TYR A 106 -6.44 15.55 -24.81
C TYR A 106 -5.07 15.13 -24.29
N THR A 107 -4.01 15.11 -25.12
CA THR A 107 -2.64 14.73 -24.72
C THR A 107 -1.84 15.87 -24.10
N ALA A 108 -2.12 17.13 -24.44
CA ALA A 108 -1.43 18.29 -23.85
C ALA A 108 -1.65 18.42 -22.32
N VAL A 109 -2.76 17.92 -21.80
CA VAL A 109 -3.09 17.89 -20.36
C VAL A 109 -2.40 16.72 -19.63
N ILE A 110 -1.93 15.71 -20.37
CA ILE A 110 -1.38 14.46 -19.85
C ILE A 110 0.14 14.57 -19.77
N GLN A 111 0.63 15.40 -18.84
CA GLN A 111 2.06 15.39 -18.49
C GLN A 111 2.47 14.05 -17.88
N GLN A 112 3.73 13.69 -18.06
CA GLN A 112 4.32 12.38 -17.83
C GLN A 112 4.15 11.90 -16.37
N GLU A 113 3.24 10.94 -16.13
CA GLU A 113 3.05 10.31 -14.82
C GLU A 113 3.19 8.79 -14.86
N TRP A 114 4.35 8.33 -15.32
CA TRP A 114 4.73 6.92 -15.16
C TRP A 114 4.55 6.42 -13.71
N PRO A 115 4.79 7.21 -12.64
CA PRO A 115 4.69 6.70 -11.27
C PRO A 115 3.26 6.37 -10.87
N SER A 116 2.29 7.22 -11.21
CA SER A 116 0.86 6.99 -10.95
C SER A 116 0.34 5.79 -11.74
N THR A 117 0.78 5.65 -12.98
CA THR A 117 0.45 4.49 -13.84
C THR A 117 1.07 3.20 -13.26
N ALA A 118 2.33 3.25 -12.84
CA ALA A 118 3.00 2.11 -12.21
C ALA A 118 2.28 1.72 -10.91
N ALA A 119 1.87 2.69 -10.09
CA ALA A 119 1.15 2.45 -8.85
C ALA A 119 -0.23 1.81 -9.10
N PHE A 120 -0.93 2.20 -10.18
CA PHE A 120 -2.18 1.56 -10.60
C PHE A 120 -1.96 0.06 -10.86
N PHE A 121 -1.06 -0.27 -11.79
CA PHE A 121 -0.85 -1.66 -12.21
C PHE A 121 -0.17 -2.51 -11.14
N LEU A 122 0.73 -1.95 -10.35
CA LEU A 122 1.36 -2.66 -9.24
C LEU A 122 0.33 -3.02 -8.16
N THR A 123 -0.56 -2.08 -7.81
CA THR A 123 -1.66 -2.38 -6.88
C THR A 123 -2.60 -3.44 -7.46
N ALA A 124 -3.01 -3.29 -8.73
CA ALA A 124 -3.86 -4.26 -9.39
C ALA A 124 -3.24 -5.66 -9.38
N ALA A 125 -1.95 -5.77 -9.68
CA ALA A 125 -1.22 -7.04 -9.71
C ALA A 125 -1.09 -7.67 -8.31
N ILE A 126 -0.68 -6.91 -7.30
CA ILE A 126 -0.53 -7.40 -5.92
C ILE A 126 -1.88 -7.90 -5.40
N VAL A 127 -2.93 -7.08 -5.51
CA VAL A 127 -4.24 -7.40 -4.94
C VAL A 127 -4.93 -8.52 -5.72
N SER A 128 -4.81 -8.56 -7.05
CA SER A 128 -5.33 -9.68 -7.85
C SER A 128 -4.63 -10.98 -7.50
N THR A 129 -3.30 -10.97 -7.33
CA THR A 129 -2.54 -12.16 -6.95
C THR A 129 -2.96 -12.65 -5.58
N ALA A 130 -3.11 -11.74 -4.60
CA ALA A 130 -3.60 -12.09 -3.28
C ALA A 130 -5.01 -12.71 -3.35
N ARG A 131 -5.92 -12.13 -4.15
CA ARG A 131 -7.28 -12.65 -4.36
C ARG A 131 -7.28 -14.05 -4.97
N ILE A 132 -6.47 -14.28 -6.01
CA ILE A 132 -6.44 -15.55 -6.75
C ILE A 132 -5.77 -16.67 -5.94
N LYS A 133 -4.73 -16.35 -5.17
CA LYS A 133 -3.94 -17.34 -4.43
C LYS A 133 -4.45 -17.61 -3.01
N ALA A 134 -5.23 -16.71 -2.43
CA ALA A 134 -5.74 -16.92 -1.09
C ALA A 134 -6.83 -17.99 -1.06
N PRO A 135 -6.82 -18.89 -0.06
CA PRO A 135 -7.85 -19.92 0.10
C PRO A 135 -9.19 -19.36 0.61
N VAL A 136 -9.25 -18.07 0.97
CA VAL A 136 -10.41 -17.39 1.54
C VAL A 136 -10.61 -16.05 0.83
N PRO A 137 -11.84 -15.49 0.82
CA PRO A 137 -12.09 -14.15 0.28
C PRO A 137 -11.35 -13.09 1.11
N VAL A 138 -10.19 -12.67 0.60
CA VAL A 138 -9.33 -11.65 1.23
C VAL A 138 -9.86 -10.23 1.06
N LEU A 139 -10.67 -10.00 0.04
CA LEU A 139 -11.30 -8.71 -0.24
C LEU A 139 -12.67 -8.62 0.44
N LEU A 140 -13.01 -7.45 0.99
CA LEU A 140 -14.27 -7.27 1.68
C LEU A 140 -15.45 -7.38 0.73
N PHE A 141 -15.32 -6.82 -0.46
CA PHE A 141 -16.41 -6.81 -1.44
C PHE A 141 -16.77 -8.24 -1.84
N ASP A 142 -15.78 -9.13 -2.03
CA ASP A 142 -16.03 -10.56 -2.30
C ASP A 142 -16.85 -11.27 -1.20
N ARG A 143 -16.80 -10.79 0.04
CA ARG A 143 -17.60 -11.32 1.16
C ARG A 143 -19.03 -10.79 1.17
N LEU A 144 -19.24 -9.57 0.69
CA LEU A 144 -20.56 -8.94 0.59
C LEU A 144 -21.31 -9.48 -0.62
N ILE A 145 -20.66 -9.48 -1.78
CA ILE A 145 -21.19 -9.95 -3.05
C ILE A 145 -20.10 -10.81 -3.72
N PRO A 146 -20.32 -12.12 -3.90
CA PRO A 146 -19.34 -13.00 -4.53
C PRO A 146 -18.86 -12.45 -5.88
N GLY A 147 -17.54 -12.42 -6.09
CA GLY A 147 -16.92 -11.92 -7.31
C GLY A 147 -16.68 -10.41 -7.36
N SER A 148 -17.34 -9.62 -6.51
CA SER A 148 -17.24 -8.15 -6.56
C SER A 148 -15.90 -7.59 -6.11
N GLY A 149 -14.98 -8.42 -5.61
CA GLY A 149 -13.59 -8.02 -5.30
C GLY A 149 -12.83 -7.47 -6.52
N TRP A 150 -13.22 -7.81 -7.75
CA TRP A 150 -12.67 -7.17 -8.95
C TRP A 150 -12.93 -5.66 -9.00
N VAL A 151 -14.10 -5.22 -8.52
CA VAL A 151 -14.42 -3.78 -8.38
C VAL A 151 -13.55 -3.15 -7.29
N GLU A 152 -13.36 -3.85 -6.16
CA GLU A 152 -12.46 -3.38 -5.09
C GLU A 152 -11.02 -3.22 -5.59
N ILE A 153 -10.52 -4.16 -6.42
CA ILE A 153 -9.21 -4.07 -7.08
C ILE A 153 -9.13 -2.80 -7.95
N LEU A 154 -10.16 -2.53 -8.77
CA LEU A 154 -10.19 -1.34 -9.62
C LEU A 154 -10.17 -0.05 -8.78
N LEU A 155 -10.96 0.00 -7.69
CA LEU A 155 -11.03 1.14 -6.77
C LEU A 155 -9.70 1.38 -6.06
N LEU A 156 -9.08 0.33 -5.49
CA LEU A 156 -7.79 0.42 -4.79
C LEU A 156 -6.67 0.83 -5.74
N SER A 157 -6.66 0.31 -6.97
CA SER A 157 -5.66 0.66 -7.99
C SER A 157 -5.80 2.12 -8.43
N SER A 158 -7.04 2.59 -8.61
CA SER A 158 -7.33 4.00 -8.91
C SER A 158 -6.95 4.92 -7.75
N TYR A 159 -7.23 4.51 -6.51
CA TYR A 159 -6.83 5.20 -5.30
C TYR A 159 -5.31 5.34 -5.20
N ALA A 160 -4.56 4.26 -5.44
CA ALA A 160 -3.10 4.28 -5.43
C ALA A 160 -2.52 5.23 -6.49
N ALA A 161 -3.07 5.22 -7.70
CA ALA A 161 -2.65 6.10 -8.78
C ALA A 161 -2.90 7.58 -8.44
N TRP A 162 -4.10 7.90 -7.96
CA TRP A 162 -4.48 9.24 -7.55
C TRP A 162 -3.62 9.77 -6.39
N LEU A 163 -3.37 8.95 -5.37
CA LEU A 163 -2.49 9.33 -4.26
C LEU A 163 -1.05 9.57 -4.69
N THR A 164 -0.54 8.75 -5.63
CA THR A 164 0.81 8.90 -6.16
C THR A 164 0.95 10.25 -6.89
N GLU A 165 -0.02 10.63 -7.72
CA GLU A 165 -0.07 11.93 -8.38
C GLU A 165 -0.01 13.10 -7.37
N ILE A 166 -0.81 13.00 -6.30
CA ILE A 166 -0.80 14.00 -5.22
C ILE A 166 0.58 14.07 -4.54
N MET A 167 1.15 12.94 -4.17
CA MET A 167 2.42 12.91 -3.42
C MET A 167 3.63 13.37 -4.23
N ILE A 168 3.62 13.18 -5.54
CA ILE A 168 4.69 13.63 -6.43
C ILE A 168 4.59 15.13 -6.66
N ARG A 169 3.39 15.66 -6.90
CA ARG A 169 3.18 17.09 -7.19
C ARG A 169 3.21 17.98 -5.94
N ALA A 170 2.94 17.42 -4.77
CA ALA A 170 2.87 18.21 -3.55
C ALA A 170 4.21 18.80 -3.14
N ARG A 171 4.20 20.11 -2.82
CA ARG A 171 5.32 20.79 -2.17
C ARG A 171 5.51 20.31 -0.73
N THR A 172 4.44 19.92 -0.03
CA THR A 172 4.45 19.52 1.39
C THR A 172 3.98 18.07 1.60
N THR A 173 4.83 17.11 1.22
CA THR A 173 4.51 15.68 1.34
C THR A 173 4.28 15.19 2.77
N ALA A 174 4.93 15.80 3.77
CA ALA A 174 4.86 15.36 5.16
C ALA A 174 3.43 15.36 5.75
N LEU A 175 2.65 16.41 5.47
CA LEU A 175 1.28 16.53 5.99
C LEU A 175 0.32 15.60 5.25
N ILE A 176 0.49 15.48 3.93
CA ILE A 176 -0.33 14.60 3.10
C ILE A 176 -0.11 13.14 3.53
N ARG A 177 1.15 12.72 3.66
CA ARG A 177 1.54 11.40 4.19
C ARG A 177 0.90 11.14 5.56
N ALA A 178 1.03 12.09 6.48
CA ALA A 178 0.46 11.97 7.83
C ALA A 178 -1.06 11.74 7.79
N ARG A 179 -1.80 12.48 6.94
CA ARG A 179 -3.27 12.34 6.80
C ARG A 179 -3.68 11.02 6.17
N ILE A 180 -3.07 10.64 5.04
CA ILE A 180 -3.34 9.38 4.34
C ILE A 180 -3.17 8.20 5.29
N TRP A 181 -2.09 8.23 6.07
CA TRP A 181 -1.73 7.13 6.93
C TRP A 181 -2.56 7.09 8.23
N ALA A 182 -2.94 8.24 8.77
CA ALA A 182 -3.95 8.31 9.84
C ALA A 182 -5.30 7.75 9.37
N ALA A 183 -5.72 8.05 8.14
CA ALA A 183 -6.93 7.49 7.55
C ALA A 183 -6.85 5.96 7.42
N PHE A 184 -5.72 5.42 6.96
CA PHE A 184 -5.50 3.97 6.93
C PHE A 184 -5.62 3.32 8.32
N SER A 185 -4.98 3.92 9.33
CA SER A 185 -5.08 3.41 10.70
C SER A 185 -6.52 3.48 11.22
N LEU A 186 -7.25 4.56 10.91
CA LEU A 186 -8.65 4.72 11.30
C LEU A 186 -9.51 3.62 10.68
N VAL A 187 -9.38 3.38 9.37
CA VAL A 187 -10.13 2.32 8.67
C VAL A 187 -9.86 0.95 9.30
N PHE A 188 -8.60 0.63 9.57
CA PHE A 188 -8.21 -0.63 10.20
C PHE A 188 -8.85 -0.83 11.58
N PHE A 189 -8.76 0.17 12.46
CA PHE A 189 -9.33 0.07 13.82
C PHE A 189 -10.85 0.14 13.84
N ILE A 190 -11.50 0.86 12.93
CA ILE A 190 -12.96 0.81 12.77
C ILE A 190 -13.40 -0.61 12.40
N GLN A 191 -12.72 -1.25 11.45
CA GLN A 191 -13.03 -2.64 11.08
C GLN A 191 -12.84 -3.62 12.24
N LEU A 192 -11.77 -3.45 13.03
CA LEU A 192 -11.57 -4.23 14.24
C LEU A 192 -12.71 -4.02 15.26
N LEU A 193 -13.10 -2.78 15.52
CA LEU A 193 -14.18 -2.46 16.45
C LEU A 193 -15.52 -3.04 15.97
N LEU A 194 -15.82 -2.94 14.68
CA LEU A 194 -17.02 -3.55 14.08
C LEU A 194 -16.98 -5.08 14.19
N GLY A 195 -15.83 -5.70 13.93
CA GLY A 195 -15.63 -7.13 14.13
C GLY A 195 -15.90 -7.54 15.58
N LEU A 196 -15.29 -6.84 16.55
CA LEU A 196 -15.50 -7.08 17.97
C LEU A 196 -16.95 -6.85 18.43
N ALA A 197 -17.67 -5.93 17.79
CA ALA A 197 -19.09 -5.67 18.04
C ALA A 197 -20.03 -6.74 17.44
N GLY A 198 -19.50 -7.79 16.82
CA GLY A 198 -20.27 -8.93 16.31
C GLY A 198 -20.45 -8.95 14.78
N ALA A 199 -19.92 -7.96 14.04
CA ALA A 199 -19.93 -7.97 12.58
C ALA A 199 -18.80 -8.87 12.04
N GLY A 200 -18.99 -10.19 12.16
CA GLY A 200 -17.99 -11.21 11.82
C GLY A 200 -17.42 -11.15 10.40
N ILE A 201 -18.11 -10.47 9.47
CA ILE A 201 -17.61 -10.21 8.10
C ILE A 201 -16.27 -9.45 8.07
N PHE A 202 -15.99 -8.66 9.11
CA PHE A 202 -14.73 -7.92 9.26
C PHE A 202 -13.60 -8.77 9.83
N PHE A 203 -13.87 -9.98 10.34
CA PHE A 203 -12.86 -10.96 10.72
C PHE A 203 -12.56 -11.94 9.58
N MET A 204 -11.30 -12.27 9.30
CA MET A 204 -10.88 -13.26 8.30
C MET A 204 -10.98 -14.69 8.82
N THR A 205 -10.59 -14.93 10.08
CA THR A 205 -10.38 -16.30 10.58
C THR A 205 -11.17 -16.63 11.85
N GLY A 206 -12.01 -15.70 12.32
CA GLY A 206 -12.77 -15.84 13.57
C GLY A 206 -11.92 -15.86 14.84
N LYS A 207 -10.58 -15.74 14.73
CA LYS A 207 -9.66 -15.67 15.86
C LYS A 207 -9.23 -14.22 16.09
N LEU A 208 -9.32 -13.78 17.35
CA LEU A 208 -8.85 -12.45 17.72
C LEU A 208 -7.34 -12.38 17.62
N HIS A 209 -6.84 -11.69 16.60
CA HIS A 209 -5.46 -11.25 16.53
C HIS A 209 -5.37 -9.86 17.14
N LEU A 210 -4.60 -9.69 18.21
CA LEU A 210 -4.36 -8.33 18.74
C LEU A 210 -3.43 -7.58 17.79
N PRO A 211 -3.79 -6.37 17.33
CA PRO A 211 -2.93 -5.61 16.44
C PRO A 211 -1.87 -4.88 17.28
N VAL A 212 -0.91 -5.61 17.83
CA VAL A 212 0.22 -5.02 18.56
C VAL A 212 1.52 -5.38 17.82
N PRO A 213 2.30 -4.41 17.30
CA PRO A 213 3.48 -4.71 16.49
C PRO A 213 4.53 -5.62 17.16
N ALA A 214 4.58 -5.66 18.50
CA ALA A 214 5.45 -6.57 19.24
C ALA A 214 5.15 -8.06 18.93
N LEU A 215 3.92 -8.41 18.55
CA LEU A 215 3.54 -9.76 18.17
C LEU A 215 4.17 -10.25 16.87
N ILE A 216 4.70 -9.34 16.02
CA ILE A 216 5.50 -9.73 14.86
C ILE A 216 6.70 -10.59 15.31
N ILE A 217 7.26 -10.29 16.49
CA ILE A 217 8.42 -11.01 17.04
C ILE A 217 7.96 -12.01 18.10
N ALA A 218 7.18 -11.55 19.10
CA ALA A 218 6.80 -12.37 20.25
C ALA A 218 5.81 -13.49 19.90
N GLY A 219 4.92 -13.27 18.92
CA GLY A 219 3.87 -14.22 18.57
C GLY A 219 4.40 -15.59 18.10
N PRO A 220 5.30 -15.63 17.09
CA PRO A 220 5.93 -16.87 16.66
C PRO A 220 6.79 -17.53 17.73
N LEU A 221 7.49 -16.76 18.56
CA LEU A 221 8.32 -17.29 19.64
C LEU A 221 7.48 -17.98 20.73
N TYR A 222 6.33 -17.38 21.08
CA TYR A 222 5.40 -17.97 22.04
C TYR A 222 4.66 -19.18 21.48
N ARG A 223 4.15 -19.10 20.23
CA ARG A 223 3.36 -20.20 19.62
C ARG A 223 4.20 -21.32 19.02
N GLY A 224 5.49 -21.09 18.76
CA GLY A 224 6.33 -22.00 17.97
C GLY A 224 5.93 -22.09 16.50
N GLY A 225 5.19 -21.11 15.96
CA GLY A 225 4.66 -21.13 14.60
C GLY A 225 3.88 -19.86 14.23
N GLY A 226 3.26 -19.85 13.05
CA GLY A 226 2.48 -18.69 12.56
C GLY A 226 3.38 -17.56 12.03
N PHE A 227 4.24 -17.88 11.06
CA PHE A 227 5.23 -16.98 10.47
C PHE A 227 4.69 -15.98 9.46
N PHE A 228 3.38 -15.97 9.20
CA PHE A 228 2.76 -15.07 8.23
C PHE A 228 3.12 -13.59 8.47
N MET A 229 2.95 -13.08 9.70
CA MET A 229 3.28 -11.70 10.05
C MET A 229 4.78 -11.37 9.92
N PRO A 230 5.72 -12.18 10.44
CA PRO A 230 7.14 -12.01 10.15
C PRO A 230 7.49 -11.99 8.66
N ILE A 231 6.95 -12.92 7.87
CA ILE A 231 7.22 -13.01 6.43
C ILE A 231 6.70 -11.75 5.72
N LEU A 232 5.48 -11.32 6.03
CA LEU A 232 4.89 -10.09 5.50
C LEU A 232 5.71 -8.86 5.90
N PHE A 233 6.15 -8.79 7.16
CA PHE A 233 6.98 -7.70 7.66
C PHE A 233 8.33 -7.64 6.95
N VAL A 234 9.06 -8.76 6.87
CA VAL A 234 10.37 -8.83 6.18
C VAL A 234 10.23 -8.55 4.69
N SER A 235 9.18 -9.05 4.04
CA SER A 235 8.90 -8.77 2.62
C SER A 235 8.66 -7.29 2.39
N ALA A 236 7.92 -6.62 3.27
CA ALA A 236 7.75 -5.17 3.21
C ALA A 236 9.07 -4.42 3.47
N LEU A 237 9.89 -4.87 4.44
CA LEU A 237 11.21 -4.28 4.68
C LEU A 237 12.16 -4.46 3.49
N LEU A 238 12.06 -5.55 2.73
CA LEU A 238 12.83 -5.74 1.51
C LEU A 238 12.44 -4.72 0.42
N LEU A 239 11.13 -4.47 0.27
CA LEU A 239 10.61 -3.56 -0.75
C LEU A 239 10.81 -2.07 -0.41
N ILE A 240 10.51 -1.66 0.82
CA ILE A 240 10.48 -0.24 1.23
C ILE A 240 11.40 0.10 2.42
N GLY A 241 12.19 -0.87 2.91
CA GLY A 241 13.12 -0.64 4.01
C GLY A 241 12.39 -0.28 5.32
N PRO A 242 12.97 0.59 6.17
CA PRO A 242 12.36 0.99 7.44
C PRO A 242 11.10 1.87 7.28
N ALA A 243 10.65 2.11 6.05
CA ALA A 243 9.41 2.83 5.74
C ALA A 243 8.14 2.12 6.22
N TRP A 244 8.22 0.84 6.61
CA TRP A 244 7.14 0.17 7.33
C TRP A 244 6.59 1.02 8.47
N CYS A 245 7.51 1.53 9.31
CA CYS A 245 7.17 2.33 10.47
C CYS A 245 6.61 3.69 10.12
N SER A 246 6.71 4.17 8.87
CA SER A 246 6.30 5.50 8.41
C SER A 246 5.16 5.50 7.37
N TYR A 247 4.75 4.33 6.87
CA TYR A 247 3.70 4.19 5.85
C TYR A 247 2.75 3.00 6.05
N LEU A 248 3.15 1.92 6.73
CA LEU A 248 2.33 0.69 6.82
C LEU A 248 1.89 0.35 8.25
N CYS A 249 2.62 0.81 9.28
CA CYS A 249 2.32 0.51 10.67
C CYS A 249 1.24 1.44 11.24
N TYR A 250 0.12 0.89 11.73
CA TYR A 250 -0.94 1.70 12.36
C TYR A 250 -0.50 2.39 13.67
N PHE A 251 0.36 1.77 14.51
CA PHE A 251 0.96 2.46 15.67
C PHE A 251 1.89 3.60 15.25
N GLY A 252 2.56 3.48 14.09
CA GLY A 252 3.37 4.56 13.54
C GLY A 252 2.53 5.79 13.17
N ALA A 253 1.30 5.57 12.67
CA ALA A 253 0.37 6.67 12.38
C ALA A 253 -0.06 7.40 13.65
N TRP A 254 -0.36 6.67 14.74
CA TRP A 254 -0.70 7.24 16.04
C TRP A 254 0.45 8.04 16.63
N ASP A 255 1.67 7.49 16.60
CA ASP A 255 2.86 8.16 17.10
C ASP A 255 3.21 9.42 16.29
N ASN A 256 3.11 9.36 14.96
CA ASN A 256 3.28 10.53 14.09
C ASN A 256 2.21 11.61 14.33
N SER A 257 0.98 11.21 14.68
CA SER A 257 -0.09 12.15 15.00
C SER A 257 0.15 12.81 16.36
N ALA A 258 0.57 12.02 17.36
CA ALA A 258 0.94 12.49 18.68
C ALA A 258 2.12 13.48 18.62
N CYS A 259 3.20 13.15 17.91
CA CYS A 259 4.40 13.97 17.90
C CYS A 259 4.24 15.31 17.15
N ARG A 260 3.21 15.45 16.30
CA ARG A 260 2.95 16.67 15.52
C ARG A 260 2.27 17.79 16.30
N VAL A 261 1.78 17.51 17.50
CA VAL A 261 1.24 18.55 18.40
C VAL A 261 2.29 19.62 18.70
N LYS A 262 3.56 19.23 18.79
CA LYS A 262 4.68 20.16 19.00
C LYS A 262 5.30 20.58 17.66
N ASN A 263 5.46 21.88 17.44
CA ASN A 263 5.95 22.46 16.18
C ASN A 263 7.35 21.96 15.78
N ALA A 264 8.28 21.81 16.73
CA ALA A 264 9.62 21.30 16.47
C ALA A 264 9.95 20.12 17.41
N PRO A 265 10.63 19.07 16.92
CA PRO A 265 11.07 17.95 17.75
C PRO A 265 12.17 18.38 18.71
N ASP A 266 12.13 17.86 19.93
CA ASP A 266 13.28 17.88 20.83
C ASP A 266 14.37 16.93 20.35
N ARG A 267 15.56 17.05 20.95
CA ARG A 267 16.66 16.14 20.67
C ARG A 267 16.34 14.75 21.25
N PRO A 268 16.57 13.66 20.49
CA PRO A 268 16.44 12.31 21.02
C PRO A 268 17.50 12.09 22.10
N GLU A 269 17.11 11.46 23.20
CA GLU A 269 18.03 11.16 24.30
C GLU A 269 18.76 9.83 24.09
N PRO A 270 20.01 9.68 24.57
CA PRO A 270 20.79 8.45 24.37
C PRO A 270 20.13 7.18 24.94
N TRP A 271 19.38 7.28 26.04
CA TRP A 271 18.70 6.13 26.65
C TRP A 271 17.67 5.50 25.72
N MET A 272 17.05 6.28 24.83
CA MET A 272 16.03 5.81 23.89
C MET A 272 16.56 4.70 22.97
N LYS A 273 17.84 4.77 22.59
CA LYS A 273 18.47 3.71 21.79
C LYS A 273 18.68 2.44 22.61
N ARG A 274 19.09 2.58 23.88
CA ARG A 274 19.34 1.46 24.81
C ARG A 274 18.03 0.76 25.20
N SER A 275 16.95 1.53 25.43
CA SER A 275 15.66 0.98 25.84
C SER A 275 15.07 0.05 24.78
N ARG A 276 15.23 0.33 23.48
CA ARG A 276 14.74 -0.56 22.42
C ARG A 276 15.40 -1.93 22.45
N ILE A 277 16.72 -1.97 22.68
CA ILE A 277 17.47 -3.22 22.79
C ILE A 277 17.00 -3.98 24.02
N ALA A 278 16.89 -3.30 25.17
CA ALA A 278 16.39 -3.90 26.40
C ALA A 278 14.97 -4.45 26.24
N ILE A 279 14.06 -3.73 25.60
CA ILE A 279 12.68 -4.17 25.34
C ILE A 279 12.67 -5.36 24.38
N LEU A 280 13.44 -5.33 23.30
CA LEU A 280 13.52 -6.45 22.36
C LEU A 280 14.02 -7.73 23.04
N VAL A 281 15.05 -7.63 23.89
CA VAL A 281 15.54 -8.76 24.69
C VAL A 281 14.47 -9.22 25.67
N PHE A 282 13.86 -8.29 26.41
CA PHE A 282 12.81 -8.59 27.39
C PHE A 282 11.62 -9.33 26.78
N ILE A 283 11.04 -8.86 25.67
CA ILE A 283 9.89 -9.53 25.06
C ILE A 283 10.27 -10.90 24.50
N THR A 284 11.51 -11.06 24.00
CA THR A 284 11.99 -12.31 23.40
C THR A 284 12.12 -13.37 24.48
N ILE A 285 12.80 -13.03 25.57
CA ILE A 285 12.94 -13.91 26.74
C ILE A 285 11.56 -14.22 27.32
N THR A 286 10.69 -13.22 27.51
CA THR A 286 9.35 -13.42 28.06
C THR A 286 8.50 -14.34 27.18
N ALA A 287 8.52 -14.18 25.86
CA ALA A 287 7.76 -15.03 24.95
C ALA A 287 8.25 -16.49 24.98
N ILE A 288 9.56 -16.72 25.02
CA ILE A 288 10.16 -18.05 25.12
C ILE A 288 9.85 -18.68 26.47
N ALA A 289 9.97 -17.92 27.57
CA ALA A 289 9.63 -18.38 28.91
C ALA A 289 8.15 -18.76 29.02
N MET A 290 7.24 -17.90 28.52
CA MET A 290 5.81 -18.21 28.49
C MET A 290 5.50 -19.50 27.73
N ARG A 291 6.22 -19.77 26.63
CA ARG A 291 6.11 -21.05 25.91
C ARG A 291 6.62 -22.21 26.74
N HIS A 292 7.80 -22.08 27.35
CA HIS A 292 8.42 -23.12 28.15
C HIS A 292 7.56 -23.53 29.36
N TYR A 293 6.95 -22.56 30.04
CA TYR A 293 6.04 -22.78 31.17
C TYR A 293 4.59 -23.06 30.77
N ASN A 294 4.29 -23.23 29.47
CA ASN A 294 2.94 -23.49 28.95
C ASN A 294 1.87 -22.49 29.44
N VAL A 295 2.24 -21.19 29.51
CA VAL A 295 1.33 -20.13 29.92
C VAL A 295 0.13 -20.11 28.96
N PRO A 296 -1.12 -20.05 29.46
CA PRO A 296 -2.30 -20.15 28.61
C PRO A 296 -2.48 -18.89 27.72
N PRO A 297 -3.05 -19.02 26.49
CA PRO A 297 -3.17 -17.92 25.54
C PRO A 297 -3.88 -16.65 26.05
N PRO A 298 -4.94 -16.73 26.88
CA PRO A 298 -5.56 -15.52 27.45
C PRO A 298 -4.60 -14.69 28.30
N ALA A 299 -3.75 -15.34 29.11
CA ALA A 299 -2.77 -14.64 29.93
C ALA A 299 -1.71 -13.93 29.06
N ALA A 300 -1.20 -14.61 28.03
CA ALA A 300 -0.29 -14.00 27.06
C ALA A 300 -0.94 -12.83 26.29
N ALA A 301 -2.23 -12.94 25.95
CA ALA A 301 -2.99 -11.87 25.31
C ALA A 301 -3.13 -10.63 26.21
N VAL A 302 -3.40 -10.81 27.50
CA VAL A 302 -3.43 -9.72 28.50
C VAL A 302 -2.07 -9.03 28.60
N SER A 303 -0.96 -9.78 28.66
CA SER A 303 0.38 -9.20 28.71
C SER A 303 0.69 -8.33 27.48
N VAL A 304 0.31 -8.81 26.29
CA VAL A 304 0.51 -8.07 25.04
C VAL A 304 -0.41 -6.85 24.94
N ALA A 305 -1.65 -6.95 25.40
CA ALA A 305 -2.57 -5.82 25.48
C ALA A 305 -2.03 -4.74 26.43
N ALA A 306 -1.54 -5.12 27.60
CA ALA A 306 -0.88 -4.21 28.54
C ALA A 306 0.34 -3.54 27.92
N PHE A 307 1.21 -4.29 27.24
CA PHE A 307 2.35 -3.74 26.50
C PHE A 307 1.93 -2.72 25.43
N GLY A 308 0.85 -3.02 24.69
CA GLY A 308 0.26 -2.11 23.71
C GLY A 308 -0.24 -0.81 24.34
N LEU A 309 -0.99 -0.91 25.45
CA LEU A 309 -1.53 0.23 26.20
C LEU A 309 -0.44 1.12 26.80
N ILE A 310 0.62 0.53 27.37
CA ILE A 310 1.80 1.30 27.82
C ILE A 310 2.43 2.03 26.63
N GLY A 311 2.51 1.36 25.47
CA GLY A 311 2.96 1.97 24.23
C GLY A 311 2.13 3.19 23.80
N VAL A 312 0.81 3.15 23.98
CA VAL A 312 -0.08 4.30 23.76
C VAL A 312 0.17 5.39 24.80
N GLY A 313 0.39 5.03 26.07
CA GLY A 313 0.82 5.97 27.11
C GLY A 313 2.10 6.72 26.76
N VAL A 314 3.11 6.03 26.21
CA VAL A 314 4.35 6.64 25.68
C VAL A 314 4.05 7.64 24.55
N MET A 315 3.09 7.35 23.68
CA MET A 315 2.67 8.29 22.63
C MET A 315 2.07 9.56 23.24
N ILE A 316 1.10 9.41 24.14
CA ILE A 316 0.36 10.52 24.75
C ILE A 316 1.27 11.39 25.62
N MET A 317 2.13 10.79 26.44
CA MET A 317 2.93 11.53 27.42
C MET A 317 4.27 12.01 26.86
N ILE A 318 5.01 11.15 26.16
CA ILE A 318 6.39 11.44 25.74
C ILE A 318 6.41 11.96 24.30
N SER A 319 5.74 11.26 23.38
CA SER A 319 5.82 11.60 21.96
C SER A 319 5.16 12.95 21.66
N ARG A 320 4.00 13.25 22.28
CA ARG A 320 3.38 14.58 22.23
C ARG A 320 4.26 15.67 22.82
N LYS A 321 4.73 15.49 24.06
CA LYS A 321 5.51 16.51 24.80
C LYS A 321 6.83 16.85 24.12
N ARG A 322 7.51 15.84 23.58
CA ARG A 322 8.84 15.99 22.94
C ARG A 322 8.77 16.24 21.45
N GLY A 323 7.62 16.02 20.82
CA GLY A 323 7.47 16.16 19.38
C GLY A 323 8.31 15.18 18.58
N ILE A 324 8.68 14.03 19.14
CA ILE A 324 9.42 12.94 18.49
C ILE A 324 8.59 11.66 18.51
N MET A 325 8.87 10.74 17.60
CA MET A 325 8.21 9.43 17.52
C MET A 325 8.77 8.47 18.57
N ALA A 326 8.58 8.80 19.85
CA ALA A 326 9.22 8.10 20.97
C ALA A 326 8.70 6.66 21.09
N HIS A 327 7.44 6.39 20.74
CA HIS A 327 6.97 5.01 20.70
C HIS A 327 7.80 4.20 19.69
N CYS A 328 7.99 4.68 18.47
CA CYS A 328 8.74 3.96 17.43
C CYS A 328 10.26 3.91 17.70
N THR A 329 10.80 4.91 18.40
CA THR A 329 12.25 5.11 18.59
C THR A 329 12.77 4.81 20.01
N ALA A 330 11.90 4.46 20.96
CA ALA A 330 12.29 4.06 22.32
C ALA A 330 11.54 2.84 22.86
N TRP A 331 10.29 2.59 22.44
CA TRP A 331 9.44 1.54 23.00
C TRP A 331 9.24 0.33 22.09
N CYS A 332 8.96 0.56 20.80
CA CYS A 332 8.51 -0.49 19.91
C CYS A 332 9.68 -1.38 19.44
N PRO A 333 9.66 -2.69 19.75
CA PRO A 333 10.70 -3.63 19.35
C PRO A 333 10.73 -3.85 17.83
N ALA A 334 9.55 -3.84 17.18
CA ALA A 334 9.43 -3.92 15.73
C ALA A 334 10.04 -2.68 15.05
N GLY A 335 10.09 -1.53 15.72
CA GLY A 335 10.81 -0.36 15.23
C GLY A 335 12.31 -0.64 15.11
N LEU A 336 12.93 -1.26 16.12
CA LEU A 336 14.36 -1.59 16.06
C LEU A 336 14.63 -2.64 14.99
N ALA A 337 13.76 -3.64 14.89
CA ALA A 337 13.83 -4.64 13.82
C ALA A 337 13.74 -3.97 12.43
N ALA A 338 12.82 -3.01 12.23
CA ALA A 338 12.70 -2.27 10.98
C ALA A 338 13.97 -1.47 10.64
N ASP A 339 14.58 -0.79 11.62
CA ASP A 339 15.80 0.01 11.40
C ASP A 339 17.02 -0.86 11.04
N ILE A 340 17.12 -2.07 11.59
CA ILE A 340 18.23 -2.98 11.34
C ILE A 340 17.99 -3.75 10.04
N LEU A 341 16.87 -4.48 9.95
CA LEU A 341 16.55 -5.35 8.81
C LEU A 341 16.17 -4.54 7.57
N GLY A 342 15.61 -3.34 7.73
CA GLY A 342 15.28 -2.45 6.61
C GLY A 342 16.49 -2.00 5.79
N LYS A 343 17.72 -2.20 6.28
CA LYS A 343 18.95 -1.99 5.50
C LYS A 343 19.11 -2.96 4.34
N ILE A 344 18.37 -4.07 4.31
CA ILE A 344 18.32 -5.00 3.17
C ILE A 344 17.79 -4.29 1.92
N SER A 345 16.83 -3.39 2.06
CA SER A 345 16.35 -2.57 0.95
C SER A 345 17.47 -1.67 0.42
N PRO A 346 17.60 -1.46 -0.90
CA PRO A 346 18.59 -0.53 -1.47
C PRO A 346 18.20 0.96 -1.35
N PHE A 347 16.97 1.28 -0.95
CA PHE A 347 16.54 2.67 -0.79
C PHE A 347 17.29 3.37 0.35
N ARG A 348 17.81 4.57 0.07
CA ARG A 348 18.50 5.42 1.05
C ARG A 348 18.06 6.87 0.91
N ILE A 349 18.19 7.63 1.99
CA ILE A 349 18.27 9.08 1.93
C ILE A 349 19.75 9.47 2.05
N THR A 350 20.21 10.36 1.17
CA THR A 350 21.59 10.84 1.11
C THR A 350 21.63 12.36 1.16
N ILE A 351 22.75 12.91 1.63
CA ILE A 351 23.00 14.35 1.67
C ILE A 351 24.21 14.63 0.77
N SER A 352 24.07 15.57 -0.16
CA SER A 352 25.14 15.97 -1.08
C SER A 352 26.04 17.06 -0.50
N ASP A 353 27.14 17.34 -1.20
CA ASP A 353 28.13 18.37 -0.85
C ASP A 353 27.57 19.80 -0.91
N ALA A 354 26.42 19.99 -1.57
CA ALA A 354 25.70 21.25 -1.58
C ALA A 354 25.04 21.59 -0.22
N CYS A 355 25.14 20.70 0.79
CA CYS A 355 24.60 20.94 2.12
C CYS A 355 25.40 22.01 2.87
N THR A 356 24.68 23.00 3.41
CA THR A 356 25.27 24.09 4.21
C THR A 356 25.19 23.85 5.72
N GLU A 357 24.85 22.63 6.15
CA GLU A 357 24.68 22.25 7.56
C GLU A 357 23.67 23.12 8.36
N CYS A 358 22.73 23.80 7.68
CA CYS A 358 21.79 24.75 8.31
C CYS A 358 20.82 24.15 9.33
N GLY A 359 20.70 22.82 9.41
CA GLY A 359 19.84 22.14 10.37
C GLY A 359 18.33 22.14 10.07
N ALA A 360 17.86 22.70 8.94
CA ALA A 360 16.43 22.72 8.59
C ALA A 360 15.80 21.32 8.42
N CYS A 361 16.59 20.33 8.00
CA CYS A 361 16.13 18.94 7.91
C CYS A 361 16.00 18.26 9.30
N ARG A 362 16.78 18.73 10.29
CA ARG A 362 16.72 18.24 11.68
C ARG A 362 15.43 18.66 12.36
N SER A 363 15.02 19.92 12.21
CA SER A 363 13.75 20.42 12.77
C SER A 363 12.51 19.78 12.14
N ALA A 364 12.64 19.16 10.95
CA ALA A 364 11.58 18.36 10.34
C ALA A 364 11.60 16.88 10.79
N CYS A 365 12.74 16.36 11.27
CA CYS A 365 12.92 14.93 11.52
C CYS A 365 12.36 14.48 12.88
N ARG A 366 11.15 13.91 12.87
CA ARG A 366 10.50 13.38 14.08
C ARG A 366 11.09 12.07 14.61
N TYR A 367 11.92 11.41 13.81
CA TYR A 367 12.62 10.17 14.20
C TYR A 367 13.99 10.42 14.84
N GLY A 368 14.44 11.68 14.91
CA GLY A 368 15.75 12.01 15.48
C GLY A 368 16.93 11.42 14.69
N ALA A 369 16.78 11.24 13.38
CA ALA A 369 17.76 10.59 12.51
C ALA A 369 18.70 11.57 11.78
N LEU A 370 18.58 12.88 12.03
CA LEU A 370 19.35 13.93 11.35
C LEU A 370 20.05 14.82 12.38
N GLU A 371 20.83 14.21 13.28
CA GLU A 371 21.65 14.94 14.23
C GLU A 371 22.86 15.59 13.53
N PRO A 372 23.50 16.63 14.11
CA PRO A 372 24.59 17.35 13.45
C PRO A 372 25.75 16.44 13.00
N GLY A 373 26.06 15.41 13.78
CA GLY A 373 27.08 14.42 13.41
C GLY A 373 26.68 13.53 12.21
N ASP A 374 25.38 13.27 12.02
CA ASP A 374 24.86 12.51 10.88
C ASP A 374 24.85 13.37 9.61
N ILE A 375 24.46 14.64 9.72
CA ILE A 375 24.50 15.61 8.62
C ILE A 375 25.93 15.78 8.10
N ARG A 376 26.92 15.95 8.99
CA ARG A 376 28.34 16.00 8.62
C ARG A 376 28.85 14.73 7.94
N LYS A 377 28.33 13.57 8.35
CA LYS A 377 28.59 12.27 7.71
C LYS A 377 27.82 12.07 6.41
N LYS A 378 27.05 13.08 5.98
CA LYS A 378 26.26 13.10 4.74
C LYS A 378 25.23 11.97 4.63
N ARG A 379 24.79 11.43 5.77
CA ARG A 379 23.82 10.32 5.82
C ARG A 379 22.98 10.36 7.10
N PRO A 380 21.69 10.02 7.06
CA PRO A 380 20.88 9.88 8.26
C PRO A 380 21.39 8.79 9.20
N GLY A 381 21.09 8.94 10.49
CA GLY A 381 21.29 7.93 11.52
C GLY A 381 20.34 6.73 11.39
N LEU A 382 20.54 5.74 12.26
CA LEU A 382 19.87 4.43 12.22
C LEU A 382 18.34 4.51 12.24
N THR A 383 17.75 5.48 12.94
CA THR A 383 16.30 5.62 13.11
C THR A 383 15.59 6.24 11.90
N CYS A 384 16.28 6.44 10.78
CA CYS A 384 15.67 6.97 9.57
C CYS A 384 14.66 5.98 8.99
N SER A 385 13.38 6.35 9.03
CA SER A 385 12.27 5.54 8.50
C SER A 385 11.96 5.80 7.03
N LEU A 386 12.84 6.45 6.27
CA LEU A 386 12.58 6.84 4.87
C LEU A 386 11.22 7.55 4.66
N CYS A 387 10.74 8.31 5.66
CA CYS A 387 9.46 9.01 5.56
C CYS A 387 9.48 10.13 4.52
N GLY A 388 10.65 10.73 4.30
CA GLY A 388 10.88 11.81 3.36
C GLY A 388 10.44 13.19 3.84
N ASP A 389 10.02 13.34 5.10
CA ASP A 389 9.56 14.62 5.65
C ASP A 389 10.64 15.72 5.67
N CYS A 390 11.92 15.31 5.61
CA CYS A 390 13.07 16.22 5.55
C CYS A 390 13.34 16.79 4.15
N LEU A 391 12.80 16.20 3.07
CA LEU A 391 13.07 16.64 1.70
C LEU A 391 12.53 18.05 1.45
N PRO A 392 11.26 18.38 1.77
CA PRO A 392 10.72 19.71 1.51
C PRO A 392 11.37 20.84 2.33
N SER A 393 11.96 20.54 3.49
CA SER A 393 12.59 21.56 4.33
C SER A 393 13.98 21.97 3.87
N CYS A 394 14.58 21.24 2.93
CA CYS A 394 15.90 21.56 2.39
C CYS A 394 15.81 22.54 1.21
N GLY A 395 16.04 23.83 1.48
CA GLY A 395 16.03 24.88 0.44
C GLY A 395 17.07 24.68 -0.67
N LYS A 396 18.20 24.01 -0.39
CA LYS A 396 19.25 23.68 -1.37
C LYS A 396 19.00 22.37 -2.12
N ARG A 397 17.92 21.62 -1.79
CA ARG A 397 17.64 20.28 -2.32
C ARG A 397 18.81 19.30 -2.20
N ALA A 398 19.66 19.51 -1.19
CA ALA A 398 20.85 18.70 -0.96
C ALA A 398 20.53 17.31 -0.36
N ILE A 399 19.34 17.13 0.23
CA ILE A 399 18.86 15.85 0.77
C ILE A 399 17.90 15.19 -0.21
N THR A 400 18.20 13.96 -0.61
CA THR A 400 17.50 13.27 -1.70
C THR A 400 17.31 11.78 -1.43
N TYR A 401 16.38 11.15 -2.15
CA TYR A 401 16.33 9.70 -2.24
C TYR A 401 17.43 9.18 -3.17
N ARG A 402 17.93 8.00 -2.86
CA ARG A 402 18.86 7.23 -3.70
C ARG A 402 18.39 5.78 -3.80
N PHE A 403 18.39 5.25 -5.01
CA PHE A 403 18.16 3.84 -5.29
C PHE A 403 19.13 3.41 -6.39
N LEU A 404 20.11 2.58 -6.05
CA LEU A 404 21.16 2.11 -6.96
C LEU A 404 21.76 3.28 -7.78
N ALA A 405 21.66 3.21 -9.11
CA ALA A 405 22.15 4.23 -10.05
C ALA A 405 21.06 5.17 -10.59
N LEU A 406 19.84 5.14 -10.03
CA LEU A 406 18.78 6.05 -10.44
C LEU A 406 19.06 7.48 -9.98
N ASP A 407 18.66 8.45 -10.81
CA ASP A 407 18.68 9.86 -10.42
C ASP A 407 17.72 10.11 -9.23
N PRO A 408 17.95 11.17 -8.45
CA PRO A 408 17.17 11.48 -7.26
C PRO A 408 15.65 11.60 -7.45
N GLU A 409 15.21 12.16 -8.59
CA GLU A 409 13.79 12.39 -8.85
C GLU A 409 13.10 11.07 -9.21
N THR A 410 13.72 10.28 -10.08
CA THR A 410 13.24 8.94 -10.43
C THR A 410 13.26 8.01 -9.22
N ALA A 411 14.31 8.05 -8.39
CA ALA A 411 14.39 7.26 -7.15
C ALA A 411 13.25 7.59 -6.18
N ARG A 412 12.93 8.88 -6.01
CA ARG A 412 11.79 9.32 -5.20
C ARG A 412 10.47 8.86 -5.80
N ALA A 413 10.27 9.04 -7.10
CA ALA A 413 9.05 8.64 -7.79
C ALA A 413 8.82 7.13 -7.68
N PHE A 414 9.88 6.33 -7.88
CA PHE A 414 9.87 4.88 -7.73
C PHE A 414 9.52 4.45 -6.30
N PHE A 415 10.13 5.07 -5.29
CA PHE A 415 9.81 4.82 -3.90
C PHE A 415 8.33 5.11 -3.58
N ILE A 416 7.81 6.26 -4.04
CA ILE A 416 6.41 6.66 -3.83
C ILE A 416 5.46 5.65 -4.50
N SER A 417 5.74 5.22 -5.73
CA SER A 417 4.90 4.21 -6.41
C SER A 417 4.82 2.91 -5.62
N ILE A 418 5.95 2.37 -5.14
CA ILE A 418 5.96 1.13 -4.37
C ILE A 418 5.21 1.29 -3.05
N VAL A 419 5.54 2.33 -2.28
CA VAL A 419 4.98 2.49 -0.92
C VAL A 419 3.48 2.76 -0.95
N ILE A 420 2.99 3.50 -1.94
CA ILE A 420 1.55 3.77 -2.12
C ILE A 420 0.81 2.54 -2.62
N SER A 421 1.40 1.74 -3.52
CA SER A 421 0.82 0.45 -3.91
C SER A 421 0.71 -0.51 -2.74
N LEU A 422 1.75 -0.61 -1.90
CA LEU A 422 1.70 -1.43 -0.69
C LEU A 422 0.66 -0.91 0.30
N HIS A 423 0.59 0.41 0.52
CA HIS A 423 -0.45 1.02 1.35
C HIS A 423 -1.86 0.67 0.87
N ALA A 424 -2.14 0.81 -0.42
CA ALA A 424 -3.44 0.47 -1.00
C ALA A 424 -3.74 -1.03 -0.90
N ALA A 425 -2.74 -1.89 -1.15
CA ALA A 425 -2.88 -3.32 -0.99
C ALA A 425 -3.18 -3.70 0.47
N PHE A 426 -2.51 -3.08 1.43
CA PHE A 426 -2.77 -3.30 2.86
C PHE A 426 -4.15 -2.77 3.26
N LEU A 427 -4.60 -1.64 2.71
CA LEU A 427 -5.95 -1.13 2.97
C LEU A 427 -7.05 -2.12 2.50
N GLY A 428 -6.82 -2.78 1.35
CA GLY A 428 -7.73 -3.80 0.82
C GLY A 428 -7.67 -5.14 1.55
N ILE A 429 -6.45 -5.65 1.78
CA ILE A 429 -6.19 -7.02 2.22
C ILE A 429 -6.04 -7.13 3.74
N ALA A 430 -5.42 -6.14 4.41
CA ALA A 430 -5.02 -6.24 5.81
C ALA A 430 -6.24 -6.10 6.72
N ARG A 431 -6.93 -7.22 6.92
CA ARG A 431 -7.99 -7.43 7.90
C ARG A 431 -7.67 -8.73 8.64
N MET A 432 -8.12 -8.86 9.88
CA MET A 432 -7.66 -9.90 10.82
C MET A 432 -8.55 -11.12 10.84
#